data_AF-A0A2R8BV25-F1
#
_entry.id   AF-A0A2R8BV25-F1
#
_cell.length_a   1.000
_cell.length_b   1.000
_cell.length_c   1.000
_cell.angle_alpha   90.00
_cell.angle_beta   90.00
_cell.angle_gamma   90.00
#
_symmetry.space_group_name_H-M   'P 1'
#
loop_
_entity.id
_entity.type
_entity.pdbx_description
1 polymer ?
#
loop_
_entity_poly.entity_id
_entity_poly.type
_entity_poly.pdbx_seq_one_letter_code
_entity_poly.pdbx_strand_id
1 'polypeptide(L)'
;MRSQRHTRFPISAYFQWIATTLIFLACIAATGATVAGMLGYLPTLTMPLQFGDTIYPEAGLLIQIGLVLFLLTVLCALPAGFRVLRLERTHRDFTISMSDVAEAYHLCHAADREGVFRIASEYDAVKERIVFLRSHPNLRELEPEVLEAAAEMSYASRELAEIYSDENVSRAQGFLRHREEEIALFEDRIDHALSISRELRRHKETVEVEEAAMESRLQALQEEFGDLLDELGFSRTRQPANVIALPHATAAE
;
A
#
# COMPACT_ATOMS: atom_id res chain seq x y z
N MET A 1 -29.87 13.55 -2.59
CA MET A 1 -28.91 14.48 -3.21
C MET A 1 -27.55 14.27 -2.56
N ARG A 2 -26.59 13.69 -3.29
CA ARG A 2 -25.22 13.45 -2.81
C ARG A 2 -24.54 14.80 -2.55
N SER A 3 -24.20 15.07 -1.30
CA SER A 3 -23.32 16.18 -0.94
C SER A 3 -21.97 15.94 -1.59
N GLN A 4 -21.68 16.68 -2.67
CA GLN A 4 -20.35 16.71 -3.25
C GLN A 4 -19.42 17.36 -2.23
N ARG A 5 -18.64 16.54 -1.51
CA ARG A 5 -17.48 17.01 -0.76
C ARG A 5 -16.54 17.63 -1.78
N HIS A 6 -16.64 18.95 -2.01
CA HIS A 6 -15.65 19.69 -2.78
C HIS A 6 -14.33 19.57 -2.03
N THR A 7 -13.50 18.62 -2.46
CA THR A 7 -12.08 18.58 -2.13
C THR A 7 -11.48 19.86 -2.71
N ARG A 8 -11.50 20.93 -1.93
CA ARG A 8 -10.76 22.14 -2.25
C ARG A 8 -9.28 21.76 -2.18
N PHE A 9 -8.75 21.34 -3.31
CA PHE A 9 -7.31 21.18 -3.46
C PHE A 9 -6.67 22.51 -3.05
N PRO A 10 -5.77 22.50 -2.06
CA PRO A 10 -5.21 23.73 -1.55
C PRO A 10 -4.45 24.39 -2.70
N ILE A 11 -4.76 25.65 -2.97
CA ILE A 11 -4.18 26.45 -4.06
C ILE A 11 -2.64 26.38 -4.02
N SER A 12 -2.06 26.29 -2.82
CA SER A 12 -0.62 26.10 -2.58
C SER A 12 -0.05 24.82 -3.19
N ALA A 13 -0.79 23.70 -3.20
CA ALA A 13 -0.34 22.46 -3.80
C ALA A 13 -0.25 22.58 -5.33
N TYR A 14 -1.18 23.28 -5.97
CA TYR A 14 -1.11 23.53 -7.42
C TYR A 14 0.10 24.39 -7.78
N PHE A 15 0.35 25.47 -7.03
CA PHE A 15 1.54 26.30 -7.24
C PHE A 15 2.84 25.49 -7.04
N GLN A 16 2.89 24.62 -6.03
CA GLN A 16 4.04 23.75 -5.78
C GLN A 16 4.28 22.75 -6.91
N TRP A 17 3.22 22.15 -7.46
CA TRP A 17 3.29 21.23 -8.60
C TRP A 17 3.77 21.94 -9.88
N ILE A 18 3.22 23.12 -10.17
CA ILE A 18 3.62 23.93 -11.32
C ILE A 18 5.10 24.33 -11.19
N ALA A 19 5.51 24.84 -10.02
CA ALA A 19 6.90 25.22 -9.77
C ALA A 19 7.87 24.03 -9.91
N THR A 20 7.52 22.87 -9.35
CA THR A 20 8.33 21.64 -9.46
C THR A 20 8.46 21.21 -10.92
N THR A 21 7.38 21.25 -11.69
CA THR A 21 7.37 20.88 -13.10
C THR A 21 8.23 21.83 -13.93
N LEU A 22 8.15 23.14 -13.69
CA LEU A 22 8.97 24.13 -14.37
C LEU A 22 10.46 23.97 -14.06
N ILE A 23 10.82 23.75 -12.79
CA ILE A 23 12.22 23.53 -12.38
C ILE A 23 12.77 22.23 -12.97
N PHE A 24 11.97 21.16 -13.00
CA PHE A 24 12.36 19.89 -13.61
C PHE A 24 12.63 20.02 -15.12
N LEU A 25 11.75 20.70 -15.85
CA LEU A 25 11.95 20.96 -17.28
C LEU A 25 13.18 21.84 -17.54
N ALA A 26 13.39 22.87 -16.72
CA ALA A 26 14.58 23.72 -16.80
C ALA A 26 15.87 22.92 -16.52
N CYS A 27 15.85 22.00 -15.55
CA CYS A 27 16.98 21.12 -15.23
C CYS A 27 17.32 20.18 -16.40
N ILE A 28 16.32 19.55 -17.02
CA ILE A 28 16.51 18.71 -18.21
C ILE A 28 17.08 19.54 -19.36
N ALA A 29 16.52 20.71 -19.64
CA ALA A 29 16.97 21.58 -20.71
C ALA A 29 18.42 22.05 -20.50
N ALA A 30 18.76 22.50 -19.29
CA ALA A 30 20.12 22.95 -18.97
C ALA A 30 21.14 21.81 -19.03
N THR A 31 20.78 20.62 -18.53
CA THR A 31 21.64 19.42 -18.61
C THR A 31 21.85 19.00 -20.06
N GLY A 32 20.77 18.94 -20.85
CA GLY A 32 20.82 18.62 -22.28
C GLY A 32 21.67 19.62 -23.07
N ALA A 33 21.50 20.92 -22.83
CA ALA A 33 22.30 21.96 -23.48
C ALA A 33 23.80 21.85 -23.12
N THR A 34 24.12 21.44 -21.89
CA THR A 34 25.51 21.24 -21.44
C THR A 34 26.14 20.00 -22.08
N VAL A 35 25.41 18.89 -22.17
CA VAL A 35 25.87 17.67 -22.85
C VAL A 35 26.03 17.89 -24.36
N ALA A 36 25.04 18.53 -24.99
CA ALA A 36 25.10 18.85 -26.42
C ALA A 36 26.23 19.85 -26.74
N GLY A 37 26.53 20.77 -25.82
CA GLY A 37 27.68 21.67 -25.91
C GLY A 37 29.01 20.94 -25.84
N MET A 38 29.17 20.00 -24.90
CA MET A 38 30.38 19.17 -24.79
C MET A 38 30.60 18.28 -26.01
N LEU A 39 29.52 17.78 -26.63
CA LEU A 39 29.57 16.97 -27.85
C LEU A 39 29.72 17.80 -29.14
N GLY A 40 29.73 19.13 -29.05
CA GLY A 40 29.91 20.03 -30.20
C GLY A 40 28.65 20.25 -31.06
N TYR A 41 27.47 19.81 -30.61
CA TYR A 41 26.20 20.02 -31.32
C TYR A 41 25.60 21.42 -31.08
N LEU A 42 25.93 22.06 -29.95
CA LEU A 42 25.51 23.43 -29.60
C LEU A 42 26.72 24.25 -29.16
N PRO A 43 26.73 25.59 -29.35
CA PRO A 43 27.78 26.42 -28.78
C PRO A 43 27.69 26.40 -27.25
N THR A 44 28.81 26.11 -26.58
CA THR A 44 28.92 26.23 -25.12
C THR A 44 28.84 27.69 -24.69
N LEU A 45 28.39 27.94 -23.46
CA LEU A 45 28.34 29.30 -22.92
C LEU A 45 29.75 29.92 -22.88
N THR A 46 29.97 30.99 -23.64
CA THR A 46 31.23 31.74 -23.65
C THR A 46 31.10 32.99 -22.78
N MET A 47 31.67 32.94 -21.58
CA MET A 47 31.70 34.07 -20.65
C MET A 47 33.14 34.21 -20.11
N PRO A 48 33.98 35.08 -20.68
CA PRO A 48 35.33 35.29 -20.19
C PRO A 48 35.25 35.95 -18.80
N LEU A 49 35.87 35.31 -17.80
CA LEU A 49 35.91 35.84 -16.44
C LEU A 49 37.29 36.45 -16.19
N GLN A 50 37.32 37.70 -15.76
CA GLN A 50 38.57 38.36 -15.37
C GLN A 50 38.67 38.38 -13.85
N PHE A 51 39.80 37.90 -13.33
CA PHE A 51 40.14 38.00 -11.91
C PHE A 51 41.49 38.71 -11.77
N GLY A 52 41.44 39.97 -11.36
CA GLY A 52 42.61 40.86 -11.41
C GLY A 52 43.10 41.04 -12.85
N ASP A 53 44.38 40.75 -13.09
CA ASP A 53 45.01 40.84 -14.41
C ASP A 53 44.91 39.54 -15.24
N THR A 54 44.34 38.47 -14.66
CA THR A 54 44.21 37.17 -15.34
C THR A 54 42.83 37.01 -15.96
N ILE A 55 42.79 36.61 -17.25
CA ILE A 55 41.55 36.34 -17.99
C ILE A 55 41.41 34.82 -18.15
N TYR A 56 40.28 34.28 -17.70
CA TYR A 56 39.89 32.88 -17.85
C TYR A 56 38.89 32.75 -18.99
N PRO A 57 39.31 32.32 -20.20
CA PRO A 57 38.43 32.22 -21.37
C PRO A 57 37.40 31.08 -21.23
N GLU A 58 37.72 30.02 -20.47
CA GLU A 58 36.87 28.84 -20.29
C GLU A 58 35.89 28.94 -19.11
N ALA A 59 35.83 30.09 -18.44
CA ALA A 59 35.00 30.26 -17.24
C ALA A 59 33.50 30.04 -17.51
N GLY A 60 33.03 30.30 -18.73
CA GLY A 60 31.64 30.07 -19.11
C GLY A 60 31.19 28.61 -18.99
N LEU A 61 32.07 27.65 -19.29
CA LEU A 61 31.75 26.21 -19.14
C LEU A 61 31.61 25.83 -17.66
N LEU A 62 32.51 26.34 -16.81
CA LEU A 62 32.46 26.10 -15.36
C LEU A 62 31.18 26.68 -14.73
N ILE A 63 30.78 27.87 -15.16
CA ILE A 63 29.52 28.50 -14.72
C ILE A 63 28.32 27.66 -15.16
N GLN A 64 28.32 27.17 -16.40
CA GLN A 64 27.26 26.34 -16.94
C GLN A 64 27.10 25.01 -16.18
N ILE A 65 28.21 24.33 -15.86
CA ILE A 65 28.21 23.11 -15.03
C ILE A 65 27.72 23.43 -13.61
N GLY A 66 28.19 24.54 -13.03
CA GLY A 66 27.74 25.00 -11.71
C GLY A 66 26.24 25.26 -11.64
N LEU A 67 25.66 25.85 -12.70
CA LEU A 67 24.21 26.09 -12.82
C LEU A 67 23.43 24.76 -12.85
N VAL A 68 23.91 23.77 -13.61
CA VAL A 68 23.27 22.44 -13.68
C VAL A 68 23.29 21.75 -12.31
N LEU A 69 24.44 21.76 -11.63
CA LEU A 69 24.58 21.19 -10.29
C LEU A 69 23.65 21.88 -9.30
N PHE A 70 23.55 23.21 -9.36
CA PHE A 70 22.63 23.99 -8.53
C PHE A 70 21.15 23.63 -8.78
N LEU A 71 20.73 23.48 -10.04
CA LEU A 71 19.36 23.06 -10.36
C LEU A 71 19.05 21.65 -9.85
N LEU A 72 20.03 20.73 -9.92
CA LEU A 72 19.89 19.36 -9.40
C LEU A 72 19.75 19.33 -7.88
N THR A 73 20.51 20.13 -7.13
CA THR A 73 20.38 20.18 -5.67
C THR A 73 19.02 20.74 -5.24
N VAL A 74 18.53 21.78 -5.92
CA VAL A 74 17.18 22.32 -5.69
C VAL A 74 16.12 21.25 -5.98
N LEU A 75 16.22 20.52 -7.10
CA LEU A 75 15.28 19.46 -7.47
C LEU A 75 15.22 18.34 -6.42
N CYS A 76 16.38 17.91 -5.90
CA CYS A 76 16.46 16.90 -4.83
C CYS A 76 15.84 17.36 -3.51
N ALA A 77 15.76 18.67 -3.24
CA ALA A 77 15.17 19.21 -2.01
C ALA A 77 13.64 19.35 -2.06
N LEU A 78 13.01 19.39 -3.24
CA LEU A 78 11.57 19.60 -3.40
C LEU A 78 10.66 18.51 -2.78
N PRO A 79 11.01 17.20 -2.80
CA PRO A 79 10.21 16.15 -2.16
C PRO A 79 9.96 16.37 -0.66
N ALA A 80 10.91 17.01 0.04
CA ALA A 80 10.77 17.33 1.46
C ALA A 80 9.61 18.31 1.71
N GLY A 81 9.41 19.28 0.81
CA GLY A 81 8.29 20.24 0.90
C GLY A 81 6.92 19.56 0.78
N PHE A 82 6.78 18.59 -0.11
CA PHE A 82 5.53 17.82 -0.26
C PHE A 82 5.18 17.00 0.99
N ARG A 83 6.20 16.47 1.68
CA ARG A 83 6.02 15.73 2.92
C ARG A 83 5.46 16.62 4.04
N VAL A 84 5.98 17.84 4.18
CA VAL A 84 5.53 18.81 5.20
C VAL A 84 4.08 19.25 4.94
N LEU A 85 3.73 19.60 3.70
CA LEU A 85 2.35 19.94 3.31
C LEU A 85 1.34 18.82 3.60
N ARG A 86 1.76 17.55 3.47
CA ARG A 86 0.92 16.39 3.79
C ARG A 86 0.70 16.22 5.30
N LEU A 87 1.73 16.50 6.11
CA LEU A 87 1.67 16.42 7.57
C LEU A 87 0.72 17.49 8.14
N GLU A 88 0.78 18.72 7.64
CA GLU A 88 -0.13 19.80 8.05
C GLU A 88 -1.60 19.48 7.79
N ARG A 89 -1.90 18.81 6.66
CA ARG A 89 -3.26 18.40 6.31
C ARG A 89 -3.79 17.33 7.27
N THR A 90 -2.95 16.35 7.59
CA THR A 90 -3.32 15.24 8.48
C THR A 90 -3.62 15.74 9.90
N HIS A 91 -2.91 16.78 10.37
CA HIS A 91 -3.13 17.36 11.71
C HIS A 91 -4.40 18.24 11.79
N ARG A 92 -4.89 18.79 10.66
CA ARG A 92 -6.10 19.63 10.62
C ARG A 92 -7.40 18.84 10.48
N ASP A 93 -7.34 17.58 10.03
CA ASP A 93 -8.52 16.73 9.76
C ASP A 93 -9.04 15.96 11.00
N PHE A 94 -8.52 16.21 12.22
CA PHE A 94 -8.93 15.50 13.44
C PHE A 94 -10.17 16.04 14.17
N THR A 95 -10.78 17.15 13.71
CA THR A 95 -12.06 17.61 14.28
C THR A 95 -13.22 16.84 13.69
N ILE A 96 -13.86 16.00 14.50
CA ILE A 96 -15.15 15.35 14.18
C ILE A 96 -16.11 16.43 13.66
N SER A 97 -16.50 16.32 12.40
CA SER A 97 -17.38 17.31 11.77
C SER A 97 -18.85 17.00 12.10
N MET A 98 -19.67 18.05 12.25
CA MET A 98 -21.12 17.88 12.46
C MET A 98 -21.78 17.07 11.33
N SER A 99 -21.19 17.07 10.12
CA SER A 99 -21.62 16.23 9.01
C SER A 99 -21.37 14.75 9.24
N ASP A 100 -20.24 14.35 9.83
CA ASP A 100 -19.98 12.94 10.11
C ASP A 100 -20.89 12.42 11.24
N VAL A 101 -21.21 13.29 12.22
CA VAL A 101 -22.21 13.01 13.25
C VAL A 101 -23.62 12.87 12.65
N ALA A 102 -24.00 13.77 11.73
CA ALA A 102 -25.28 13.69 11.05
C ALA A 102 -25.42 12.44 10.16
N GLU A 103 -24.35 12.04 9.47
CA GLU A 103 -24.31 10.83 8.65
C GLU A 103 -24.46 9.57 9.50
N ALA A 104 -23.73 9.48 10.61
CA ALA A 104 -23.88 8.40 11.58
C ALA A 104 -25.29 8.36 12.19
N TYR A 105 -25.84 9.52 12.56
CA TYR A 105 -27.21 9.64 13.07
C TYR A 105 -28.25 9.15 12.05
N HIS A 106 -28.11 9.54 10.78
CA HIS A 106 -28.99 9.10 9.70
C HIS A 106 -28.93 7.60 9.44
N LEU A 107 -27.74 6.99 9.48
CA LEU A 107 -27.58 5.54 9.32
C LEU A 107 -28.26 4.77 10.45
N CYS A 108 -28.07 5.21 11.70
CA CYS A 108 -28.74 4.62 12.86
C CYS A 108 -30.27 4.78 12.77
N HIS A 109 -30.76 5.96 12.38
CA HIS A 109 -32.20 6.19 12.21
C HIS A 109 -32.82 5.43 11.02
N ALA A 110 -32.05 5.20 9.96
CA ALA A 110 -32.51 4.39 8.83
C ALA A 110 -32.69 2.92 9.24
N ALA A 111 -31.73 2.37 9.98
CA ALA A 111 -31.81 1.00 10.51
C ALA A 111 -32.95 0.84 11.53
N ASP A 112 -33.16 1.83 12.41
CA ASP A 112 -34.26 1.80 13.39
C ASP A 112 -35.64 1.88 12.71
N ARG A 113 -35.74 2.65 11.63
CA ARG A 113 -36.96 2.77 10.83
C ARG A 113 -37.25 1.52 10.00
N GLU A 114 -36.22 0.78 9.59
CA GLU A 114 -36.37 -0.52 8.92
C GLU A 114 -37.11 -1.53 9.82
N GLY A 115 -36.82 -1.54 11.13
CA GLY A 115 -37.58 -2.33 12.10
C GLY A 115 -39.06 -1.96 12.20
N VAL A 116 -39.38 -0.66 12.17
CA VAL A 116 -40.77 -0.17 12.17
C VAL A 116 -41.53 -0.58 10.89
N PHE A 117 -40.87 -0.55 9.73
CA PHE A 117 -41.46 -1.01 8.47
C PHE A 117 -41.64 -2.54 8.44
N ARG A 118 -40.74 -3.29 9.08
CA ARG A 118 -40.86 -4.75 9.19
C ARG A 118 -42.11 -5.14 10.00
N ILE A 119 -42.34 -4.49 11.14
CA ILE A 119 -43.55 -4.71 11.98
C ILE A 119 -44.84 -4.41 11.19
N ALA A 120 -44.85 -3.35 10.37
CA ALA A 120 -46.00 -3.04 9.52
C ALA A 120 -46.25 -4.13 8.45
N SER A 121 -45.19 -4.64 7.82
CA SER A 121 -45.30 -5.72 6.84
C SER A 121 -45.71 -7.08 7.44
N GLU A 122 -45.24 -7.38 8.67
CA GLU A 122 -45.64 -8.57 9.44
C GLU A 122 -47.15 -8.51 9.77
N TYR A 123 -47.63 -7.33 10.20
CA TYR A 123 -49.05 -7.09 10.47
C TYR A 123 -49.93 -7.25 9.21
N ASP A 124 -49.51 -6.68 8.08
CA ASP A 124 -50.24 -6.80 6.81
C ASP A 124 -50.29 -8.26 6.33
N ALA A 125 -49.21 -9.03 6.50
CA ALA A 125 -49.17 -10.44 6.13
C ALA A 125 -50.09 -11.32 7.01
N VAL A 126 -50.17 -11.04 8.33
CA VAL A 126 -51.13 -11.71 9.23
C VAL A 126 -52.56 -11.33 8.85
N LYS A 127 -52.82 -10.06 8.54
CA LYS A 127 -54.15 -9.58 8.13
C LYS A 127 -54.63 -10.21 6.82
N GLU A 128 -53.76 -10.30 5.81
CA GLU A 128 -54.05 -11.00 4.57
C GLU A 128 -54.43 -12.46 4.85
N ARG A 129 -53.73 -13.10 5.79
CA ARG A 129 -54.01 -14.48 6.19
C ARG A 129 -55.35 -14.62 6.91
N ILE A 130 -55.74 -13.70 7.78
CA ILE A 130 -57.07 -13.66 8.41
C ILE A 130 -58.17 -13.53 7.35
N VAL A 131 -57.99 -12.64 6.37
CA VAL A 131 -58.94 -12.46 5.25
C VAL A 131 -59.08 -13.74 4.43
N PHE A 132 -57.95 -14.40 4.14
CA PHE A 132 -57.94 -15.70 3.46
C PHE A 132 -58.71 -16.77 4.26
N LEU A 133 -58.43 -16.93 5.55
CA LEU A 133 -59.09 -17.93 6.40
C LEU A 133 -60.60 -17.68 6.51
N ARG A 134 -61.03 -16.42 6.61
CA ARG A 134 -62.45 -16.03 6.67
C ARG A 134 -63.21 -16.34 5.37
N SER A 135 -62.52 -16.33 4.23
CA SER A 135 -63.13 -16.66 2.94
C SER A 135 -63.37 -18.16 2.76
N HIS A 136 -62.74 -19.01 3.57
CA HIS A 136 -62.77 -20.46 3.43
C HIS A 136 -64.12 -21.06 3.90
N PRO A 137 -64.79 -21.90 3.09
CA PRO A 137 -66.16 -22.35 3.34
C PRO A 137 -66.36 -23.08 4.67
N ASN A 138 -65.34 -23.77 5.17
CA ASN A 138 -65.41 -24.56 6.42
C ASN A 138 -65.00 -23.77 7.69
N LEU A 139 -64.53 -22.53 7.55
CA LEU A 139 -64.00 -21.73 8.67
C LEU A 139 -64.83 -20.46 8.96
N ARG A 140 -65.93 -20.26 8.22
CA ARG A 140 -66.78 -19.06 8.30
C ARG A 140 -67.52 -18.90 9.62
N GLU A 141 -67.79 -20.00 10.32
CA GLU A 141 -68.53 -20.02 11.58
C GLU A 141 -67.61 -19.90 12.81
N LEU A 142 -66.28 -19.88 12.61
CA LEU A 142 -65.33 -19.73 13.70
C LEU A 142 -65.30 -18.29 14.22
N GLU A 143 -65.08 -18.17 15.52
CA GLU A 143 -64.95 -16.88 16.19
C GLU A 143 -63.70 -16.12 15.69
N PRO A 144 -63.76 -14.78 15.60
CA PRO A 144 -62.66 -13.96 15.10
C PRO A 144 -61.32 -14.19 15.81
N GLU A 145 -61.33 -14.41 17.13
CA GLU A 145 -60.13 -14.64 17.94
C GLU A 145 -59.42 -15.96 17.56
N VAL A 146 -60.17 -16.99 17.16
CA VAL A 146 -59.63 -18.28 16.70
C VAL A 146 -58.97 -18.15 15.33
N LEU A 147 -59.55 -17.34 14.44
CA LEU A 147 -58.99 -17.06 13.11
C LEU A 147 -57.71 -16.23 13.18
N GLU A 148 -57.64 -15.28 14.11
CA GLU A 148 -56.45 -14.47 14.38
C GLU A 148 -55.30 -15.33 14.91
N ALA A 149 -55.55 -16.14 15.94
CA ALA A 149 -54.56 -17.08 16.47
C ALA A 149 -54.06 -18.07 15.41
N ALA A 150 -54.96 -18.60 14.57
CA ALA A 150 -54.58 -19.48 13.47
C ALA A 150 -53.73 -18.77 12.39
N ALA A 151 -54.01 -17.50 12.10
CA ALA A 151 -53.23 -16.70 11.16
C ALA A 151 -51.83 -16.39 11.71
N GLU A 152 -51.71 -16.02 12.98
CA GLU A 152 -50.43 -15.77 13.66
C GLU A 152 -49.58 -17.04 13.72
N MET A 153 -50.16 -18.16 14.17
CA MET A 153 -49.47 -19.45 14.22
C MET A 153 -49.07 -19.94 12.82
N SER A 154 -49.88 -19.69 11.79
CA SER A 154 -49.56 -20.03 10.40
C SER A 154 -48.43 -19.16 9.84
N TYR A 155 -48.31 -17.90 10.26
CA TYR A 155 -47.22 -17.01 9.87
C TYR A 155 -45.90 -17.48 10.51
N ALA A 156 -45.90 -17.66 11.83
CA ALA A 156 -44.74 -18.13 12.59
C ALA A 156 -44.26 -19.51 12.11
N SER A 157 -45.18 -20.43 11.82
CA SER A 157 -44.83 -21.76 11.31
C SER A 157 -44.21 -21.71 9.90
N ARG A 158 -44.65 -20.78 9.04
CA ARG A 158 -44.08 -20.60 7.70
C ARG A 158 -42.68 -20.02 7.77
N GLU A 159 -42.47 -19.01 8.60
CA GLU A 159 -41.16 -18.39 8.81
C GLU A 159 -40.15 -19.42 9.33
N LEU A 160 -40.53 -20.22 10.33
CA LEU A 160 -39.69 -21.31 10.83
C LEU A 160 -39.41 -22.36 9.77
N ALA A 161 -40.40 -22.76 8.97
CA ALA A 161 -40.22 -23.72 7.89
C ALA A 161 -39.30 -23.20 6.78
N GLU A 162 -39.30 -21.90 6.51
CA GLU A 162 -38.41 -21.27 5.54
C GLU A 162 -36.96 -21.24 6.06
N ILE A 163 -36.76 -20.74 7.28
CA ILE A 163 -35.43 -20.64 7.92
C ILE A 163 -34.81 -22.03 8.10
N TYR A 164 -35.58 -22.98 8.62
CA TYR A 164 -35.13 -24.34 8.93
C TYR A 164 -35.54 -25.37 7.88
N SER A 165 -35.75 -24.94 6.64
CA SER A 165 -35.99 -25.87 5.54
C SER A 165 -34.81 -26.84 5.38
N ASP A 166 -35.11 -28.09 5.04
CA ASP A 166 -34.08 -29.13 4.84
C ASP A 166 -33.03 -28.68 3.79
N GLU A 167 -33.46 -27.93 2.78
CA GLU A 167 -32.55 -27.35 1.78
C GLU A 167 -31.57 -26.35 2.39
N ASN A 168 -32.07 -25.41 3.21
CA ASN A 168 -31.23 -24.39 3.86
C ASN A 168 -30.28 -25.03 4.87
N VAL A 169 -30.75 -26.00 5.65
CA VAL A 169 -29.92 -26.76 6.60
C VAL A 169 -28.85 -27.55 5.86
N SER A 170 -29.22 -28.28 4.79
CA SER A 170 -28.26 -29.03 3.96
C SER A 170 -27.21 -28.11 3.32
N ARG A 171 -27.61 -26.92 2.88
CA ARG A 171 -26.69 -25.92 2.31
C ARG A 171 -25.72 -25.38 3.36
N ALA A 172 -26.21 -25.07 4.56
CA ALA A 172 -25.38 -24.62 5.68
C ALA A 172 -24.37 -25.70 6.09
N GLN A 173 -24.81 -26.97 6.19
CA GLN A 173 -23.92 -28.11 6.46
C GLN A 173 -22.86 -28.28 5.36
N GLY A 174 -23.25 -28.13 4.07
CA GLY A 174 -22.31 -28.18 2.96
C GLY A 174 -21.26 -27.07 3.01
N PHE A 175 -21.64 -25.86 3.39
CA PHE A 175 -20.72 -24.75 3.58
C PHE A 175 -19.74 -25.01 4.72
N LEU A 176 -20.21 -25.53 5.87
CA LEU A 176 -19.32 -25.87 6.99
C LEU A 176 -18.32 -26.95 6.61
N ARG A 177 -18.75 -28.00 5.92
CA ARG A 177 -17.85 -29.04 5.43
C ARG A 177 -16.79 -28.49 4.47
N HIS A 178 -17.19 -27.62 3.54
CA HIS A 178 -16.24 -26.95 2.64
C HIS A 178 -15.22 -26.10 3.43
N ARG A 179 -15.67 -25.42 4.49
CA ARG A 179 -14.77 -24.64 5.35
C ARG A 179 -13.80 -25.51 6.13
N GLU A 180 -14.24 -26.66 6.62
CA GLU A 180 -13.36 -27.64 7.26
C GLU A 180 -12.30 -28.16 6.28
N GLU A 181 -12.69 -28.49 5.04
CA GLU A 181 -11.75 -28.89 3.98
C GLU A 181 -10.75 -27.77 3.63
N GLU A 182 -11.21 -26.52 3.53
CA GLU A 182 -10.34 -25.35 3.32
C GLU A 182 -9.32 -25.16 4.46
N ILE A 183 -9.76 -25.34 5.71
CA ILE A 183 -8.88 -25.22 6.89
C ILE A 183 -7.80 -26.30 6.86
N ALA A 184 -8.16 -27.55 6.57
CA ALA A 184 -7.20 -28.65 6.49
C ALA A 184 -6.14 -28.41 5.40
N LEU A 185 -6.55 -27.91 4.23
CA LEU A 185 -5.59 -27.54 3.18
C LEU A 185 -4.69 -26.37 3.60
N PHE A 186 -5.22 -25.42 4.37
CA PHE A 186 -4.44 -24.28 4.86
C PHE A 186 -3.40 -24.71 5.90
N GLU A 187 -3.76 -25.65 6.77
CA GLU A 187 -2.86 -26.25 7.76
C GLU A 187 -1.67 -26.95 7.07
N ASP A 188 -1.94 -27.80 6.07
CA ASP A 188 -0.89 -28.48 5.29
C ASP A 188 0.09 -27.47 4.63
N ARG A 189 -0.45 -26.37 4.10
CA ARG A 189 0.37 -25.29 3.51
C ARG A 189 1.24 -24.58 4.55
N ILE A 190 0.73 -24.35 5.76
CA ILE A 190 1.51 -23.74 6.85
C ILE A 190 2.65 -24.68 7.25
N ASP A 191 2.36 -25.97 7.42
CA ASP A 191 3.37 -26.96 7.80
C ASP A 191 4.47 -27.08 6.75
N HIS A 192 4.09 -27.09 5.47
CA HIS A 192 5.04 -27.07 4.37
C HIS A 192 5.92 -25.81 4.41
N ALA A 193 5.34 -24.62 4.55
CA ALA A 193 6.09 -23.37 4.63
C ALA A 193 7.05 -23.32 5.83
N LEU A 194 6.63 -23.83 7.00
CA LEU A 194 7.47 -23.94 8.18
C LEU A 194 8.64 -24.90 7.97
N SER A 195 8.42 -26.02 7.25
CA SER A 195 9.50 -26.95 6.89
C SER A 195 10.56 -26.28 6.02
N ILE A 196 10.14 -25.55 4.98
CA ILE A 196 11.04 -24.78 4.09
C ILE A 196 11.80 -23.71 4.88
N SER A 197 11.12 -22.98 5.76
CA SER A 197 11.76 -21.95 6.58
C SER A 197 12.88 -22.52 7.47
N ARG A 198 12.65 -23.69 8.07
CA ARG A 198 13.66 -24.39 8.88
C ARG A 198 14.83 -24.86 8.03
N GLU A 199 14.57 -25.38 6.82
CA GLU A 199 15.60 -25.80 5.88
C GLU A 199 16.47 -24.62 5.41
N LEU A 200 15.84 -23.51 5.02
CA LEU A 200 16.54 -22.29 4.61
C LEU A 200 17.43 -21.74 5.72
N ARG A 201 16.96 -21.75 6.98
CA ARG A 201 17.79 -21.34 8.11
C ARG A 201 19.03 -22.21 8.24
N ARG A 202 18.88 -23.53 8.14
CA ARG A 202 19.99 -24.47 8.21
C ARG A 202 20.99 -24.27 7.06
N HIS A 203 20.49 -24.05 5.84
CA HIS A 203 21.36 -23.76 4.69
C HIS A 203 22.12 -22.46 4.88
N LYS A 204 21.46 -21.40 5.38
CA LYS A 204 22.13 -20.14 5.70
C LYS A 204 23.27 -20.33 6.71
N GLU A 205 23.00 -21.01 7.82
CA GLU A 205 24.02 -21.28 8.84
C GLU A 205 25.21 -22.08 8.26
N THR A 206 24.93 -23.03 7.36
CA THR A 206 25.98 -23.81 6.70
C THR A 206 26.84 -22.93 5.79
N VAL A 207 26.20 -22.06 4.99
CA VAL A 207 26.90 -21.12 4.10
C VAL A 207 27.76 -20.15 4.90
N GLU A 208 27.25 -19.57 5.99
CA GLU A 208 28.02 -18.65 6.84
C GLU A 208 29.29 -19.32 7.41
N VAL A 209 29.22 -20.59 7.82
CA VAL A 209 30.38 -21.35 8.30
C VAL A 209 31.37 -21.62 7.17
N GLU A 210 30.88 -21.99 5.98
CA GLU A 210 31.73 -22.23 4.82
C GLU A 210 32.42 -20.95 4.33
N GLU A 211 31.72 -19.83 4.28
CA GLU A 211 32.28 -18.52 3.92
C GLU A 211 33.38 -18.10 4.90
N ALA A 212 33.16 -18.23 6.21
CA ALA A 212 34.18 -17.94 7.22
C ALA A 212 35.43 -18.83 7.05
N ALA A 213 35.24 -20.12 6.73
CA ALA A 213 36.35 -21.02 6.44
C ALA A 213 37.11 -20.63 5.16
N MET A 214 36.41 -20.18 4.11
CA MET A 214 37.04 -19.70 2.87
C MET A 214 37.83 -18.41 3.10
N GLU A 215 37.29 -17.47 3.88
CA GLU A 215 37.99 -16.23 4.24
C GLU A 215 39.30 -16.52 4.98
N SER A 216 39.27 -17.43 5.96
CA SER A 216 40.47 -17.86 6.68
C SER A 216 41.51 -18.51 5.76
N ARG A 217 41.08 -19.37 4.81
CA ARG A 217 41.99 -19.98 3.83
C ARG A 217 42.60 -18.94 2.90
N LEU A 218 41.82 -17.97 2.43
CA LEU A 218 42.29 -16.90 1.57
C LEU A 218 43.31 -16.02 2.30
N GLN A 219 43.08 -15.72 3.58
CA GLN A 219 44.03 -14.98 4.41
C GLN A 219 45.34 -15.75 4.57
N ALA A 220 45.29 -17.04 4.93
CA ALA A 220 46.48 -17.88 5.06
C ALA A 220 47.26 -17.98 3.75
N LEU A 221 46.56 -18.13 2.63
CA LEU A 221 47.16 -18.16 1.30
C LEU A 221 47.86 -16.84 0.95
N GLN A 222 47.26 -15.70 1.31
CA GLN A 222 47.86 -14.37 1.10
C GLN A 222 49.10 -14.15 1.94
N GLU A 223 49.13 -14.69 3.16
CA GLU A 223 50.29 -14.66 4.06
C GLU A 223 51.42 -15.51 3.50
N GLU A 224 51.15 -16.79 3.17
CA GLU A 224 52.13 -17.70 2.58
C GLU A 224 52.72 -17.18 1.26
N PHE A 225 51.88 -16.67 0.35
CA PHE A 225 52.38 -16.04 -0.88
C PHE A 225 53.14 -14.74 -0.61
N GLY A 226 52.75 -13.97 0.40
CA GLY A 226 53.45 -12.75 0.79
C GLY A 226 54.89 -13.06 1.20
N ASP A 227 55.05 -14.03 2.10
CA ASP A 227 56.36 -14.48 2.59
C ASP A 227 57.25 -15.00 1.45
N LEU A 228 56.70 -15.82 0.54
CA LEU A 228 57.44 -16.33 -0.62
C LEU A 228 57.86 -15.22 -1.60
N LEU A 229 56.99 -14.24 -1.85
CA LEU A 229 57.32 -13.11 -2.74
C LEU A 229 58.42 -12.23 -2.14
N ASP A 230 58.35 -11.97 -0.83
CA ASP A 230 59.39 -11.23 -0.12
C ASP A 230 60.73 -11.97 -0.14
N GLU A 231 60.76 -13.30 0.03
CA GLU A 231 61.97 -14.13 -0.11
C GLU A 231 62.58 -14.03 -1.52
N LEU A 232 61.74 -13.97 -2.55
CA LEU A 232 62.16 -13.82 -3.95
C LEU A 232 62.54 -12.37 -4.33
N GLY A 233 62.52 -11.43 -3.38
CA GLY A 233 62.89 -10.03 -3.60
C GLY A 233 61.80 -9.16 -4.24
N PHE A 234 60.56 -9.65 -4.30
CA PHE A 234 59.41 -8.90 -4.80
C PHE A 234 58.62 -8.33 -3.62
N SER A 235 58.89 -7.07 -3.25
CA SER A 235 58.13 -6.42 -2.17
C SER A 235 56.73 -6.00 -2.64
N ARG A 236 55.71 -6.47 -1.92
CA ARG A 236 54.32 -6.06 -2.15
C ARG A 236 54.16 -4.61 -1.70
N THR A 237 54.27 -3.64 -2.62
CA THR A 237 53.94 -2.25 -2.31
C THR A 237 52.45 -2.21 -1.99
N ARG A 238 52.11 -2.14 -0.69
CA ARG A 238 50.73 -2.07 -0.20
C ARG A 238 50.11 -0.76 -0.68
N GLN A 239 49.57 -0.76 -1.90
CA GLN A 239 48.70 0.31 -2.35
C GLN A 239 47.50 0.33 -1.40
N PRO A 240 47.15 1.49 -0.81
CA PRO A 240 46.01 1.59 0.08
C PRO A 240 44.79 1.06 -0.67
N ALA A 241 44.19 0.00 -0.14
CA ALA A 241 43.11 -0.72 -0.78
C ALA A 241 42.00 0.25 -1.18
N ASN A 242 41.68 0.32 -2.47
CA ASN A 242 40.42 0.86 -2.92
C ASN A 242 39.35 -0.16 -2.48
N VAL A 243 38.89 -0.03 -1.23
CA VAL A 243 37.87 -0.90 -0.64
C VAL A 243 36.56 -0.64 -1.38
N ILE A 244 36.26 -1.49 -2.35
CA ILE A 244 34.93 -1.57 -2.94
C ILE A 244 34.06 -2.28 -1.91
N ALA A 245 33.25 -1.53 -1.18
CA ALA A 245 32.23 -2.09 -0.31
C ALA A 245 31.23 -2.87 -1.18
N LEU A 246 31.18 -4.19 -1.00
CA LEU A 246 30.09 -4.99 -1.54
C LEU A 246 28.81 -4.57 -0.82
N PRO A 247 27.75 -4.17 -1.53
CA PRO A 247 26.47 -3.93 -0.89
C PRO A 247 26.01 -5.24 -0.26
N HIS A 248 25.79 -5.25 1.06
CA HIS A 248 25.00 -6.30 1.69
C HIS A 248 23.69 -6.38 0.91
N ALA A 249 23.41 -7.55 0.34
CA ALA A 249 22.10 -7.83 -0.21
C ALA A 249 21.10 -7.71 0.93
N THR A 250 20.46 -6.55 1.03
CA THR A 250 19.28 -6.36 1.85
C THR A 250 18.28 -7.38 1.36
N ALA A 251 17.97 -8.37 2.19
CA ALA A 251 16.91 -9.32 1.95
C ALA A 251 15.63 -8.54 1.62
N ALA A 252 15.25 -8.55 0.36
CA ALA A 252 13.91 -8.24 -0.08
C ALA A 252 13.14 -9.56 -0.04
N GLU A 253 12.37 -9.73 1.02
CA GLU A 253 10.94 -10.06 1.03
C GLU A 253 10.38 -9.93 2.45
#